data_AF-A0A966F693-F1
#
_entry.id   AF-A0A966F693-F1
#
_cell.length_a   1.000
_cell.length_b   1.000
_cell.length_c   1.000
_cell.angle_alpha   90.00
_cell.angle_beta   90.00
_cell.angle_gamma   90.00
#
_symmetry.space_group_name_H-M   'P 1'
#
loop_
_entity.id
_entity.type
_entity.pdbx_description
1 polymer ?
#
loop_
_entity_poly.entity_id
_entity_poly.type
_entity_poly.pdbx_seq_one_letter_code
_entity_poly.pdbx_strand_id
1 'polypeptide(L)' 'MEKPFGKDLITAQALEKQLCRLFADEQIYRIDHYLAKDAIENIISLRFANSILADSWNKERIESIT' A
#
# COMPACT_ATOMS: atom_id res chain seq x y z
N MET A 1 6.86 -12.65 -2.83
CA MET A 1 8.13 -12.49 -2.09
C MET A 1 7.84 -11.86 -0.75
N GLU A 2 8.50 -12.33 0.32
CA GLU A 2 8.39 -11.79 1.67
C GLU A 2 9.46 -10.73 1.95
N LYS A 3 9.18 -9.86 2.91
CA LYS A 3 10.13 -8.87 3.45
C LYS A 3 11.39 -9.54 4.01
N PRO A 4 12.56 -8.86 4.03
CA PRO A 4 12.77 -7.43 3.76
C PRO A 4 12.96 -7.10 2.27
N PHE A 5 12.35 -6.00 1.81
CA PHE A 5 12.47 -5.47 0.44
C PHE A 5 13.65 -4.50 0.28
N GLY A 6 14.77 -4.77 0.96
CA GLY A 6 15.85 -3.81 1.20
C GLY A 6 15.78 -3.21 2.61
N LYS A 7 16.88 -2.57 3.02
CA LYS A 7 17.01 -1.89 4.33
C LYS A 7 16.96 -0.37 4.22
N ASP A 8 17.18 0.13 3.00
CA ASP A 8 17.18 1.54 2.63
C ASP A 8 16.81 1.64 1.13
N LEU A 9 16.71 2.88 0.64
CA LEU A 9 16.36 3.15 -0.76
C LEU A 9 17.32 2.48 -1.75
N ILE A 10 18.63 2.51 -1.46
CA ILE A 10 19.67 2.01 -2.38
C ILE A 10 19.57 0.49 -2.51
N THR A 11 19.44 -0.21 -1.39
CA THR A 11 19.32 -1.66 -1.34
C THR A 11 17.98 -2.16 -1.90
N ALA A 12 16.89 -1.41 -1.71
CA ALA A 12 15.59 -1.72 -2.31
C ALA A 12 15.64 -1.59 -3.85
N GLN A 13 16.24 -0.52 -4.37
CA GLN A 13 16.41 -0.32 -5.82
C GLN A 13 17.32 -1.38 -6.45
N ALA A 14 18.36 -1.82 -5.73
CA ALA A 14 19.23 -2.89 -6.20
C ALA A 14 18.46 -4.22 -6.30
N LEU A 15 17.63 -4.54 -5.30
CA LEU A 15 16.75 -5.71 -5.32
C LEU A 15 15.75 -5.63 -6.48
N GLU A 16 15.10 -4.49 -6.67
CA GLU A 16 14.16 -4.25 -7.78
C GLU A 16 14.80 -4.53 -9.13
N LYS A 17 15.98 -3.95 -9.38
CA LYS A 17 16.71 -4.12 -10.64
C LYS A 17 17.07 -5.59 -10.91
N GLN A 18 17.30 -6.39 -9.87
CA GLN A 18 17.55 -7.82 -10.03
C GLN A 18 16.27 -8.58 -10.39
N LEU A 19 15.14 -8.22 -9.79
CA LEU A 19 13.85 -8.86 -10.03
C LEU A 19 13.29 -8.54 -11.42
N CYS A 20 13.32 -7.28 -11.84
CA CYS A 20 12.81 -6.85 -13.15
C CYS A 20 13.62 -7.43 -14.34
N ARG A 21 14.82 -8.00 -14.09
CA ARG A 21 15.57 -8.75 -15.11
C ARG A 21 15.01 -10.15 -15.34
N LEU A 22 14.27 -10.69 -14.38
CA LEU A 22 13.77 -12.06 -14.36
C LEU A 22 12.25 -12.15 -14.51
N PHE A 23 11.54 -11.11 -14.07
CA PHE A 23 10.08 -11.04 -14.05
C PHE A 23 9.60 -9.68 -14.56
N ALA A 24 8.45 -9.66 -15.24
CA ALA A 24 7.69 -8.43 -15.43
C ALA A 24 7.03 -7.99 -14.11
N ASP A 25 6.73 -6.70 -13.96
CA ASP A 25 6.25 -6.15 -12.69
C ASP A 25 4.91 -6.77 -12.25
N GLU A 26 4.02 -7.11 -13.19
CA GLU A 26 2.73 -7.77 -12.91
C GLU A 26 2.88 -9.19 -12.36
N GLN A 27 4.07 -9.77 -12.50
CA GLN A 27 4.42 -11.09 -11.98
C GLN A 27 5.03 -11.02 -10.58
N ILE A 28 5.32 -9.82 -10.07
CA ILE A 28 5.98 -9.61 -8.78
C ILE A 28 4.95 -9.26 -7.70
N TYR A 29 4.56 -10.25 -6.91
CA TYR A 29 3.69 -10.07 -5.75
C TYR A 29 4.52 -9.90 -4.47
N ARG A 30 4.58 -8.66 -3.95
CA ARG A 30 5.24 -8.33 -2.68
C ARG A 30 4.23 -8.48 -1.54
N ILE A 31 4.52 -9.37 -0.59
CA ILE A 31 3.60 -9.69 0.48
C ILE A 31 3.77 -8.66 1.61
N ASP A 32 2.68 -7.97 1.94
CA ASP A 32 2.56 -7.21 3.17
C ASP A 32 1.33 -7.70 3.94
N HIS A 33 1.58 -8.46 5.01
CA HIS A 33 0.53 -9.04 5.85
C HIS A 33 -0.43 -8.02 6.50
N TYR A 34 -0.10 -6.71 6.54
CA TYR A 34 -1.07 -5.71 7.00
C TYR A 34 -2.18 -5.48 5.97
N LEU A 35 -1.89 -5.62 4.68
CA LEU A 35 -2.87 -5.40 3.61
C LEU A 35 -3.98 -6.45 3.61
N ALA A 36 -3.72 -7.64 4.16
CA ALA A 36 -4.69 -8.73 4.28
C ALA A 36 -5.48 -8.72 5.61
N LYS A 37 -5.38 -7.65 6.41
CA LYS A 37 -6.16 -7.52 7.64
C LYS A 37 -7.52 -6.88 7.34
N ASP A 38 -8.59 -7.44 7.90
CA ASP A 38 -9.97 -6.95 7.74
C ASP A 38 -10.10 -5.45 7.98
N ALA A 39 -9.38 -4.90 8.96
CA ALA A 39 -9.40 -3.47 9.26
C ALA A 39 -8.93 -2.60 8.08
N ILE A 40 -7.93 -3.05 7.30
CA ILE A 40 -7.41 -2.32 6.15
C ILE A 40 -8.37 -2.40 4.96
N GLU A 41 -8.96 -3.57 4.71
CA GLU A 41 -9.99 -3.72 3.67
C GLU A 41 -11.23 -2.86 3.99
N ASN A 42 -11.60 -2.78 5.27
CA ASN A 42 -12.71 -1.95 5.73
C ASN A 42 -12.46 -0.45 5.51
N ILE A 43 -11.21 0.04 5.56
CA ILE A 43 -10.90 1.46 5.29
C ILE A 43 -11.32 1.84 3.87
N ILE A 44 -11.07 0.99 2.88
CA ILE A 44 -11.45 1.25 1.49
C ILE A 44 -12.97 1.32 1.38
N SER A 45 -13.67 0.36 1.98
CA SER A 45 -15.13 0.32 2.00
C SER A 45 -15.73 1.55 2.70
N LEU A 46 -15.20 1.93 3.87
CA LEU A 46 -15.65 3.11 4.62
C LEU A 46 -15.44 4.39 3.83
N ARG A 47 -14.27 4.55 3.19
CA ARG A 47 -13.91 5.76 2.46
C ARG A 47 -14.71 5.97 1.19
N PHE A 48 -15.03 4.90 0.44
CA PHE A 48 -15.59 5.04 -0.90
C PHE A 48 -17.03 4.57 -1.05
N ALA A 49 -17.52 3.62 -0.24
CA ALA A 49 -18.89 3.13 -0.34
C ALA A 49 -19.91 3.97 0.45
N ASN A 50 -19.44 4.86 1.34
CA ASN A 50 -20.28 5.71 2.17
C ASN A 50 -20.19 7.17 1.70
N SER A 51 -21.24 7.69 1.06
CA SER A 51 -21.27 9.06 0.52
C SER A 51 -20.91 10.13 1.56
N ILE A 52 -21.40 9.99 2.80
CA ILE A 52 -21.11 10.92 3.91
C ILE A 52 -19.61 10.99 4.22
N LEU A 53 -18.95 9.83 4.27
CA LEU A 53 -17.52 9.73 4.57
C LEU A 53 -16.67 10.12 3.35
N ALA A 54 -17.09 9.73 2.15
CA ALA A 54 -16.41 10.09 0.90
C ALA A 54 -16.33 11.61 0.74
N ASP A 55 -17.44 12.33 0.96
CA ASP A 55 -17.50 13.79 0.85
C ASP A 55 -16.76 14.51 1.98
N SER A 56 -16.57 13.83 3.11
CA SER A 56 -15.89 14.39 4.28
C SER A 56 -14.39 14.08 4.34
N TRP A 57 -13.88 13.26 3.42
CA TRP A 57 -12.48 12.85 3.40
C TRP A 57 -11.56 13.86 2.69
N ASN A 58 -11.46 15.07 3.24
CA ASN A 58 -10.64 16.17 2.69
C ASN A 58 -10.12 17.13 3.77
N LYS A 59 -9.22 18.04 3.37
CA LYS A 59 -8.55 18.99 4.28
C LYS A 59 -9.51 20.01 4.91
N GLU A 60 -10.67 20.24 4.31
CA GLU A 60 -11.69 21.15 4.84
C GLU A 60 -12.43 20.56 6.04
N ARG A 61 -12.40 19.23 6.19
CA ARG A 61 -13.19 18.48 7.19
C ARG A 61 -12.37 17.58 8.10
N ILE A 62 -11.11 17.30 7.77
CA ILE A 62 -10.17 16.52 8.59
C ILE A 62 -9.12 17.46 9.19
N GLU A 63 -9.06 17.49 10.53
CA GLU A 63 -8.07 18.28 11.28
C GLU A 63 -6.67 17.63 11.26
N SER A 64 -6.59 16.32 11.50
CA SER A 64 -5.33 15.56 11.46
C SER A 64 -5.56 14.07 11.20
N ILE A 65 -4.53 13.39 10.68
CA ILE A 65 -4.41 11.93 10.62
C ILE A 65 -3.13 11.61 11.37
N THR A 66 -3.25 10.94 12.52
CA THR A 66 -2.12 10.57 13.38
C THR A 66 -2.02 9.06 13.47
#